data_AF-A0AAU6Q8M5-F1
#
_entry.id   AF-A0AAU6Q8M5-F1
#
_cell.length_a   1.000
_cell.length_b   1.000
_cell.length_c   1.000
_cell.angle_alpha   90.00
_cell.angle_beta   90.00
_cell.angle_gamma   90.00
#
_symmetry.space_group_name_H-M   'P 1'
#
loop_
_entity.id
_entity.type
_entity.pdbx_description
1 polymer ?
#
loop_
_entity_poly.entity_id
_entity_poly.type
_entity_poly.pdbx_seq_one_letter_code
_entity_poly.pdbx_strand_id
1 'polypeptide(L)'
;MILVSTLAAFALALIHMFVGRMRFVRAVPRQWWLSFSGGVAVTYVFLLLLPKLEGGQPLLAKLFEGLLANLEHHAYLVALLGLLTFFGLERLAVGSRLARGGHGANDVTSAPVFGVTMTLHALYNVLIGYLLVDDRRNVQGVLLFAVAMGLHLFVNGYALYGHHKGSYERTGRWVLALSLLVGWLLGILEDLPKLVTAALTAFLSGGVLMNVFREELPATHESRFRPFLLGAGLYGALLLLL
;
A
#
# COMPACT_ATOMS: atom_id res chain seq x y z
N MET A 1 -5.68 18.28 14.40
CA MET A 1 -5.14 16.99 13.93
C MET A 1 -6.23 15.96 13.66
N ILE A 2 -7.08 15.64 14.64
CA ILE A 2 -8.16 14.64 14.48
C ILE A 2 -9.07 14.93 13.28
N LEU A 3 -9.60 16.16 13.13
CA LEU A 3 -10.46 16.49 11.99
C LEU A 3 -9.79 16.23 10.62
N VAL A 4 -8.50 16.57 10.49
CA VAL A 4 -7.75 16.36 9.25
C VAL A 4 -7.53 14.87 8.98
N SER A 5 -7.17 14.09 10.00
CA SER A 5 -7.01 12.64 9.83
C SER A 5 -8.35 11.95 9.57
N THR A 6 -9.47 12.42 10.14
CA THR A 6 -10.82 11.96 9.81
C THR A 6 -11.11 12.19 8.33
N LEU A 7 -10.98 13.43 7.85
CA LEU A 7 -11.25 13.75 6.44
C LEU A 7 -10.36 12.94 5.50
N ALA A 8 -9.08 12.78 5.83
CA ALA A 8 -8.16 11.94 5.07
C ALA A 8 -8.58 10.46 5.07
N ALA A 9 -8.94 9.89 6.22
CA ALA A 9 -9.37 8.50 6.32
C ALA A 9 -10.62 8.21 5.48
N PHE A 10 -11.62 9.11 5.54
CA PHE A 10 -12.81 8.99 4.70
C PHE A 10 -12.47 9.15 3.22
N ALA A 11 -11.60 10.10 2.84
CA ALA A 11 -11.16 10.25 1.46
C ALA A 11 -10.46 8.97 0.94
N LEU A 12 -9.58 8.37 1.73
CA LEU A 12 -8.91 7.11 1.40
C LEU A 12 -9.91 5.94 1.30
N ALA A 13 -10.90 5.87 2.20
CA ALA A 13 -11.94 4.84 2.14
C ALA A 13 -12.81 4.97 0.87
N LEU A 14 -13.10 6.19 0.43
CA LEU A 14 -13.83 6.44 -0.82
C LEU A 14 -13.07 5.94 -2.05
N ILE A 15 -11.73 5.93 -2.04
CA ILE A 15 -10.95 5.38 -3.16
C ILE A 15 -11.32 3.91 -3.39
N HIS A 16 -11.40 3.09 -2.34
CA HIS A 16 -11.84 1.69 -2.45
C HIS A 16 -13.26 1.57 -3.00
N MET A 17 -14.16 2.48 -2.62
CA MET A 17 -15.54 2.48 -3.07
C MET A 17 -15.70 2.76 -4.56
N PHE A 18 -14.82 3.61 -5.11
CA PHE A 18 -14.95 4.13 -6.46
C PHE A 18 -13.98 3.52 -7.47
N VAL A 19 -12.90 2.83 -7.06
CA VAL A 19 -11.85 2.35 -7.99
C VAL A 19 -12.41 1.53 -9.16
N GLY A 20 -13.41 0.66 -8.92
CA GLY A 20 -14.07 -0.14 -9.97
C GLY A 20 -15.05 0.64 -10.85
N ARG A 21 -15.51 1.81 -10.39
CA ARG A 21 -16.46 2.68 -11.10
C ARG A 21 -15.79 3.84 -11.84
N MET A 22 -14.49 4.06 -11.62
CA MET A 22 -13.72 5.14 -12.25
C MET A 22 -13.45 4.81 -13.73
N ARG A 23 -14.49 4.94 -14.56
CA ARG A 23 -14.40 5.07 -16.02
C ARG A 23 -13.95 6.49 -16.44
N PHE A 24 -13.66 7.37 -15.48
CA PHE A 24 -13.80 8.82 -15.64
C PHE A 24 -12.56 9.57 -16.12
N VAL A 25 -11.45 8.90 -16.45
CA VAL A 25 -10.34 9.60 -17.10
C VAL A 25 -10.25 9.19 -18.57
N ARG A 26 -11.24 9.61 -19.35
CA ARG A 26 -11.19 9.52 -20.81
C ARG A 26 -10.17 10.49 -21.43
N ALA A 27 -9.75 11.52 -20.68
CA ALA A 27 -8.85 12.56 -21.16
C ALA A 27 -7.36 12.16 -21.12
N VAL A 28 -6.96 11.34 -20.14
CA VAL A 28 -5.56 10.90 -19.96
C VAL A 28 -5.55 9.37 -19.94
N PRO A 29 -4.70 8.71 -20.73
CA PRO A 29 -4.64 7.25 -20.79
C PRO A 29 -4.41 6.65 -19.40
N ARG A 30 -5.15 5.60 -19.06
CA ARG A 30 -5.10 4.94 -17.74
C ARG A 30 -3.67 4.56 -17.32
N GLN A 31 -2.90 3.98 -18.23
CA GLN A 31 -1.45 3.76 -18.13
C GLN A 31 -0.65 4.92 -17.52
N TRP A 32 -0.97 6.17 -17.86
CA TRP A 32 -0.24 7.32 -17.33
C TRP A 32 -0.53 7.55 -15.85
N TRP A 33 -1.78 7.41 -15.42
CA TRP A 33 -2.14 7.56 -14.01
C TRP A 33 -1.54 6.48 -13.13
N LEU A 34 -1.53 5.24 -13.62
CA LEU A 34 -0.93 4.11 -12.92
C LEU A 34 0.57 4.35 -12.72
N SER A 35 1.29 4.66 -13.80
CA SER A 35 2.73 4.93 -13.71
C SER A 35 3.07 6.18 -12.89
N PHE A 36 2.31 7.26 -13.01
CA PHE A 36 2.49 8.44 -12.15
C PHE A 36 2.35 8.09 -10.67
N SER A 37 1.31 7.33 -10.33
CA SER A 37 1.05 6.89 -8.96
C SER A 37 2.15 5.97 -8.43
N GLY A 38 2.68 5.07 -9.28
CA GLY A 38 3.84 4.23 -8.97
C GLY A 38 5.09 5.07 -8.65
N GLY A 39 5.35 6.12 -9.44
CA GLY A 39 6.45 7.06 -9.20
C GLY A 39 6.32 7.78 -7.86
N VAL A 40 5.13 8.30 -7.55
CA VAL A 40 4.84 8.92 -6.24
C VAL A 40 5.06 7.94 -5.09
N ALA A 41 4.56 6.72 -5.21
CA ALA A 41 4.67 5.69 -4.17
C ALA A 41 6.13 5.27 -3.92
N VAL A 42 6.94 5.06 -4.97
CA VAL A 42 8.38 4.77 -4.82
C VAL A 42 9.09 5.94 -4.15
N THR A 43 8.87 7.18 -4.60
CA THR A 43 9.49 8.35 -3.96
C THR A 43 9.10 8.48 -2.49
N TYR A 44 7.84 8.24 -2.15
CA TYR A 44 7.38 8.23 -0.76
C TYR A 44 8.10 7.17 0.08
N VAL A 45 8.27 5.95 -0.45
CA VAL A 45 9.01 4.89 0.24
C VAL A 45 10.46 5.33 0.47
N PHE A 46 11.14 5.82 -0.55
CA PHE A 46 12.57 6.15 -0.46
C PHE A 46 12.85 7.38 0.39
N LEU A 47 12.07 8.46 0.25
CA LEU A 47 12.35 9.73 0.93
C LEU A 47 11.70 9.83 2.31
N LEU A 48 10.64 9.07 2.60
CA LEU A 48 9.94 9.17 3.88
C LEU A 48 9.92 7.87 4.68
N LEU A 49 9.73 6.71 4.05
CA LEU A 49 9.64 5.45 4.81
C LEU A 49 11.02 4.88 5.15
N LEU A 50 11.93 4.73 4.18
CA LEU A 50 13.26 4.14 4.43
C LEU A 50 14.05 4.89 5.52
N PRO A 51 14.08 6.24 5.57
CA PRO A 51 14.72 6.95 6.67
C PRO A 51 14.06 6.68 8.03
N LYS A 52 12.75 6.45 8.06
CA LYS A 52 12.04 6.05 9.29
C LYS A 52 12.41 4.64 9.74
N LEU A 53 12.75 3.73 8.81
CA LEU A 53 13.22 2.38 9.15
C LEU A 53 14.55 2.47 9.88
N GLU A 54 15.48 3.29 9.38
CA GLU A 54 16.76 3.55 10.03
C GLU A 54 16.57 4.08 11.47
N GLY A 55 15.70 5.08 11.66
CA GLY A 55 15.35 5.58 13.00
C GLY A 55 14.64 4.56 13.90
N GLY A 56 14.01 3.53 13.31
CA GLY A 56 13.34 2.43 14.01
C GLY A 56 14.27 1.28 14.41
N GLN A 57 15.50 1.22 13.90
CA GLN A 57 16.45 0.14 14.16
C GLN A 57 16.73 -0.09 15.65
N PRO A 58 17.03 0.94 16.47
CA PRO A 58 17.33 0.73 17.88
C PRO A 58 16.13 0.20 18.68
N LEU A 59 14.91 0.49 18.22
CA LEU A 59 13.69 -0.05 18.82
C LEU A 59 13.57 -1.53 18.48
N LEU A 60 13.70 -1.87 17.19
CA LEU A 60 13.53 -3.25 16.71
C LEU A 60 14.62 -4.19 17.21
N ALA A 61 15.84 -3.71 17.46
CA ALA A 61 16.89 -4.52 18.08
C ALA A 61 16.45 -5.19 19.40
N LYS A 62 15.55 -4.54 20.16
CA LYS A 62 15.02 -5.08 21.42
C LYS A 62 14.10 -6.30 21.23
N LEU A 63 13.48 -6.47 20.05
CA LEU A 63 12.65 -7.66 19.75
C LEU A 63 13.50 -8.89 19.43
N PHE A 64 14.73 -8.66 18.98
CA PHE A 64 15.62 -9.70 18.46
C PHE A 64 16.78 -9.99 19.41
N GLU A 65 16.61 -9.67 20.71
CA GLU A 65 17.56 -10.05 21.76
C GLU A 65 17.84 -11.57 21.69
N GLY A 66 19.13 -11.94 21.58
CA GLY A 66 19.57 -13.32 21.34
C GLY A 66 20.38 -13.48 20.05
N LEU A 67 20.13 -14.55 19.29
CA LEU A 67 20.94 -14.99 18.13
C LEU A 67 21.04 -13.94 17.00
N LEU A 68 20.07 -13.02 16.93
CA LEU A 68 19.97 -11.98 15.91
C LEU A 68 20.33 -10.59 16.46
N ALA A 69 20.77 -10.47 17.72
CA ALA A 69 21.07 -9.19 18.35
C ALA A 69 22.24 -8.44 17.67
N ASN A 70 23.16 -9.17 17.04
CA ASN A 70 24.32 -8.60 16.33
C ASN A 70 24.00 -8.16 14.89
N LEU A 71 22.77 -8.37 14.40
CA LEU A 71 22.39 -7.93 13.06
C LEU A 71 21.91 -6.49 13.12
N GLU A 72 22.62 -5.54 12.53
CA GLU A 72 22.21 -4.12 12.51
C GLU A 72 21.06 -3.82 11.52
N HIS A 73 20.28 -4.83 11.11
CA HIS A 73 19.39 -4.76 9.94
C HIS A 73 17.95 -5.20 10.22
N HIS A 74 17.50 -5.22 11.48
CA HIS A 74 16.16 -5.71 11.86
C HIS A 74 15.01 -5.02 11.13
N ALA A 75 15.06 -3.69 10.98
CA ALA A 75 14.05 -2.93 10.24
C ALA A 75 13.96 -3.36 8.77
N TYR A 76 15.13 -3.55 8.14
CA TYR A 76 15.19 -4.01 6.75
C TYR A 76 14.74 -5.46 6.59
N LEU A 77 14.98 -6.33 7.58
CA LEU A 77 14.46 -7.69 7.59
C LEU A 77 12.93 -7.72 7.70
N VAL A 78 12.34 -6.87 8.54
CA VAL A 78 10.88 -6.73 8.64
C VAL A 78 10.29 -6.15 7.35
N ALA A 79 10.98 -5.20 6.72
CA ALA A 79 10.57 -4.70 5.40
C ALA A 79 10.67 -5.80 4.32
N LEU A 80 11.75 -6.58 4.31
CA LEU A 80 11.89 -7.72 3.41
C LEU A 80 10.77 -8.74 3.63
N LEU A 81 10.39 -9.02 4.88
CA LEU A 81 9.24 -9.87 5.19
C LEU A 81 7.95 -9.33 4.58
N GLY A 82 7.69 -8.02 4.71
CA GLY A 82 6.58 -7.35 4.03
C GLY A 82 6.60 -7.56 2.53
N LEU A 83 7.73 -7.30 1.89
CA LEU A 83 7.93 -7.51 0.45
C LEU A 83 7.66 -8.95 0.04
N LEU A 84 8.26 -9.93 0.72
CA LEU A 84 8.11 -11.35 0.42
C LEU A 84 6.67 -11.85 0.63
N THR A 85 5.95 -11.30 1.61
CA THR A 85 4.55 -11.65 1.87
C THR A 85 3.68 -11.23 0.68
N PHE A 86 3.81 -9.99 0.21
CA PHE A 86 3.05 -9.51 -0.95
C PHE A 86 3.51 -10.16 -2.27
N PHE A 87 4.80 -10.49 -2.39
CA PHE A 87 5.32 -11.26 -3.54
C PHE A 87 4.70 -12.66 -3.60
N GLY A 88 4.67 -13.36 -2.46
CA GLY A 88 4.04 -14.67 -2.34
C GLY A 88 2.55 -14.62 -2.67
N LEU A 89 1.85 -13.58 -2.19
CA LEU A 89 0.44 -13.39 -2.48
C LEU A 89 0.18 -13.20 -3.98
N GLU A 90 1.00 -12.38 -4.65
CA GLU A 90 0.91 -12.18 -6.09
C GLU A 90 1.11 -13.49 -6.86
N ARG A 91 2.13 -14.27 -6.48
CA ARG A 91 2.42 -15.56 -7.12
C ARG A 91 1.26 -16.55 -6.97
N LEU A 92 0.59 -16.56 -5.82
CA LEU A 92 -0.60 -17.38 -5.59
C LEU A 92 -1.78 -16.92 -6.47
N ALA A 93 -1.99 -15.62 -6.61
CA ALA A 93 -3.05 -15.06 -7.44
C ALA A 93 -2.84 -15.39 -8.94
N VAL A 94 -1.62 -15.16 -9.46
CA VAL A 94 -1.26 -15.47 -10.84
C VAL A 94 -1.33 -16.97 -11.12
N GLY A 95 -0.75 -17.80 -10.25
CA GLY A 95 -0.79 -19.26 -10.38
C GLY A 95 -2.21 -19.81 -10.40
N SER A 96 -3.10 -19.27 -9.56
CA SER A 96 -4.52 -19.67 -9.54
C SER A 96 -5.27 -19.32 -10.82
N ARG A 97 -4.93 -18.23 -11.52
CA ARG A 97 -5.55 -17.86 -12.80
C ARG A 97 -5.09 -18.79 -13.93
N LEU A 98 -3.78 -19.06 -13.98
CA LEU A 98 -3.20 -19.96 -14.97
C LEU A 98 -3.79 -21.38 -14.85
N ALA A 99 -3.91 -21.90 -13.62
CA ALA A 99 -4.49 -23.23 -13.36
C ALA A 99 -5.97 -23.35 -13.75
N ARG A 100 -6.72 -22.24 -13.85
CA ARG A 100 -8.15 -22.22 -14.22
C ARG A 100 -8.39 -21.94 -15.71
N GLY A 101 -7.35 -21.98 -16.54
CA GLY A 101 -7.48 -21.97 -17.99
C GLY A 101 -7.30 -20.63 -18.69
N GLY A 102 -6.89 -19.56 -17.98
CA GLY A 102 -6.25 -18.33 -18.51
C GLY A 102 -6.91 -17.53 -19.65
N HIS A 103 -8.01 -17.98 -20.25
CA HIS A 103 -8.60 -17.37 -21.44
C HIS A 103 -10.14 -17.40 -21.35
N GLY A 104 -10.75 -16.22 -21.18
CA GLY A 104 -12.21 -16.02 -21.23
C GLY A 104 -12.86 -15.54 -19.93
N ALA A 105 -14.20 -15.62 -19.85
CA ALA A 105 -15.02 -15.06 -18.77
C ALA A 105 -14.72 -15.60 -17.35
N ASN A 106 -13.94 -16.70 -17.25
CA ASN A 106 -13.51 -17.34 -16.00
C ASN A 106 -12.08 -16.96 -15.56
N ASP A 107 -11.50 -15.91 -16.15
CA ASP A 107 -10.21 -15.34 -15.76
C ASP A 107 -10.31 -14.57 -14.43
N VAL A 108 -10.58 -15.32 -13.37
CA VAL A 108 -10.68 -14.88 -11.97
C VAL A 108 -10.02 -15.92 -11.06
N THR A 109 -9.46 -15.48 -9.94
CA THR A 109 -8.86 -16.41 -8.96
C THR A 109 -9.89 -17.33 -8.32
N SER A 110 -9.43 -18.44 -7.72
CA SER A 110 -10.28 -19.29 -6.88
C SER A 110 -10.78 -18.55 -5.62
N ALA A 111 -11.89 -19.01 -5.04
CA ALA A 111 -12.47 -18.42 -3.82
C ALA A 111 -11.52 -18.45 -2.59
N PRO A 112 -10.75 -19.53 -2.34
CA PRO A 112 -9.76 -19.53 -1.26
C PRO A 112 -8.65 -18.48 -1.46
N VAL A 113 -8.15 -18.33 -2.70
CA VAL A 113 -7.12 -17.33 -3.03
C VAL A 113 -7.67 -15.91 -2.89
N PHE A 114 -8.92 -15.68 -3.28
CA PHE A 114 -9.60 -14.42 -3.01
C PHE A 114 -9.70 -14.13 -1.51
N GLY A 115 -10.04 -15.12 -0.68
CA GLY A 115 -10.11 -14.98 0.77
C GLY A 115 -8.77 -14.56 1.38
N VAL A 116 -7.69 -15.29 1.07
CA VAL A 116 -6.34 -14.95 1.54
C VAL A 116 -5.92 -13.55 1.06
N THR A 117 -6.20 -13.22 -0.20
CA THR A 117 -5.89 -11.91 -0.79
C THR A 117 -6.64 -10.79 -0.08
N MET A 118 -7.94 -10.94 0.16
CA MET A 118 -8.73 -9.95 0.88
C MET A 118 -8.29 -9.79 2.33
N THR A 119 -8.02 -10.89 3.03
CA THR A 119 -7.58 -10.83 4.43
C THR A 119 -6.26 -10.07 4.56
N LEU A 120 -5.26 -10.38 3.73
CA LEU A 120 -3.98 -9.68 3.80
C LEU A 120 -4.12 -8.19 3.43
N HIS A 121 -4.89 -7.87 2.37
CA HIS A 121 -5.12 -6.48 2.00
C HIS A 121 -5.98 -5.73 3.03
N ALA A 122 -6.88 -6.39 3.74
CA ALA A 122 -7.63 -5.80 4.84
C ALA A 122 -6.71 -5.44 6.01
N LEU A 123 -5.86 -6.38 6.45
CA LEU A 123 -4.86 -6.12 7.50
C LEU A 123 -3.92 -4.99 7.11
N TYR A 124 -3.51 -4.94 5.84
CA TYR A 124 -2.70 -3.87 5.29
C TYR A 124 -3.41 -2.51 5.29
N ASN A 125 -4.72 -2.48 5.06
CA ASN A 125 -5.52 -1.25 5.16
C ASN A 125 -5.74 -0.81 6.61
N VAL A 126 -5.91 -1.76 7.56
CA VAL A 126 -5.89 -1.43 9.00
C VAL A 126 -4.57 -0.74 9.35
N LEU A 127 -3.45 -1.27 8.86
CA LEU A 127 -2.12 -0.72 9.08
C LEU A 127 -2.00 0.71 8.51
N ILE A 128 -2.42 0.95 7.27
CA ILE A 128 -2.43 2.29 6.67
C ILE A 128 -3.32 3.26 7.47
N GLY A 129 -4.51 2.81 7.86
CA GLY A 129 -5.45 3.60 8.66
C GLY A 129 -4.86 3.97 10.02
N TYR A 130 -4.23 3.02 10.72
CA TYR A 130 -3.57 3.26 11.99
C TYR A 130 -2.42 4.27 11.83
N LEU A 131 -1.53 4.04 10.87
CA LEU A 131 -0.37 4.90 10.62
C LEU A 131 -0.72 6.27 10.04
N LEU A 132 -1.97 6.52 9.65
CA LEU A 132 -2.45 7.85 9.28
C LEU A 132 -2.47 8.78 10.50
N VAL A 133 -2.77 8.23 11.68
CA VAL A 133 -2.78 8.93 12.96
C VAL A 133 -1.41 8.76 13.60
N ASP A 134 -0.58 9.80 13.48
CA ASP A 134 0.78 9.82 13.99
C ASP A 134 1.00 11.17 14.66
N ASP A 135 1.12 11.17 15.99
CA ASP A 135 1.22 12.38 16.81
C ASP A 135 2.43 13.26 16.49
N ARG A 136 3.43 12.69 15.80
CA ARG A 136 4.60 13.44 15.34
C ARG A 136 4.36 14.19 14.03
N ARG A 137 3.26 13.92 13.31
CA ARG A 137 2.94 14.61 12.06
C ARG A 137 2.17 15.88 12.32
N ASN A 138 2.61 16.94 11.64
CA ASN A 138 1.78 18.12 11.45
C ASN A 138 0.71 17.87 10.35
N VAL A 139 -0.14 18.86 10.11
CA VAL A 139 -1.19 18.80 9.08
C VAL A 139 -0.60 18.46 7.70
N GLN A 140 0.53 19.06 7.33
CA GLN A 140 1.19 18.81 6.05
C GLN A 140 1.63 17.35 5.91
N GLY A 141 2.23 16.77 6.94
CA GLY A 141 2.65 15.36 6.95
C GLY A 141 1.48 14.39 6.80
N VAL A 142 0.32 14.70 7.38
CA VAL A 142 -0.91 13.90 7.17
C VAL A 142 -1.39 14.02 5.72
N LEU A 143 -1.37 15.22 5.14
CA LEU A 143 -1.77 15.43 3.75
C LEU A 143 -0.85 14.71 2.77
N LEU A 144 0.47 14.81 2.96
CA LEU A 144 1.48 14.11 2.15
C LEU A 144 1.29 12.59 2.23
N PHE A 145 1.13 12.06 3.44
CA PHE A 145 0.82 10.64 3.66
C PHE A 145 -0.47 10.24 2.92
N ALA A 146 -1.55 11.02 3.07
CA ALA A 146 -2.84 10.71 2.45
C ALA A 146 -2.78 10.76 0.92
N VAL A 147 -2.02 11.67 0.32
CA VAL A 147 -1.81 11.72 -1.13
C VAL A 147 -1.05 10.48 -1.60
N ALA A 148 0.10 10.17 -0.99
CA ALA A 148 0.90 9.01 -1.39
C ALA A 148 0.14 7.69 -1.20
N MET A 149 -0.48 7.50 -0.05
CA MET A 149 -1.27 6.30 0.24
C MET A 149 -2.55 6.25 -0.59
N GLY A 150 -3.18 7.38 -0.90
CA GLY A 150 -4.35 7.41 -1.78
C GLY A 150 -4.04 6.91 -3.18
N LEU A 151 -2.94 7.40 -3.77
CA LEU A 151 -2.47 6.93 -5.06
C LEU A 151 -2.06 5.45 -5.01
N HIS A 152 -1.38 5.03 -3.95
CA HIS A 152 -1.04 3.62 -3.72
C HIS A 152 -2.27 2.71 -3.63
N LEU A 153 -3.28 3.10 -2.84
CA LEU A 153 -4.54 2.36 -2.70
C LEU A 153 -5.33 2.34 -4.01
N PHE A 154 -5.27 3.41 -4.80
CA PHE A 154 -5.88 3.45 -6.13
C PHE A 154 -5.26 2.42 -7.08
N VAL A 155 -3.92 2.38 -7.17
CA VAL A 155 -3.21 1.40 -8.00
C VAL A 155 -3.49 -0.04 -7.54
N ASN A 156 -3.38 -0.30 -6.23
CA ASN A 156 -3.68 -1.63 -5.67
C ASN A 156 -5.13 -2.04 -5.88
N GLY A 157 -6.08 -1.13 -5.64
CA GLY A 157 -7.50 -1.38 -5.83
C GLY A 157 -7.82 -1.70 -7.28
N TYR A 158 -7.13 -1.06 -8.22
CA TYR A 158 -7.24 -1.36 -9.64
C TYR A 158 -6.75 -2.78 -9.95
N ALA A 159 -5.58 -3.18 -9.42
CA ALA A 159 -5.04 -4.53 -9.61
C ALA A 159 -6.00 -5.60 -9.04
N LEU A 160 -6.50 -5.40 -7.81
CA LEU A 160 -7.46 -6.30 -7.16
C LEU A 160 -8.78 -6.43 -7.92
N TYR A 161 -9.29 -5.31 -8.45
CA TYR A 161 -10.47 -5.32 -9.31
C TYR A 161 -10.22 -6.15 -10.58
N GLY A 162 -9.04 -6.02 -11.19
CA GLY A 162 -8.64 -6.81 -12.36
C GLY A 162 -8.65 -8.33 -12.10
N HIS A 163 -8.13 -8.77 -10.96
CA HIS A 163 -8.01 -10.19 -10.61
C HIS A 163 -9.31 -10.86 -10.13
N HIS A 164 -10.20 -10.09 -9.50
CA HIS A 164 -11.36 -10.65 -8.77
C HIS A 164 -12.72 -10.13 -9.25
N LYS A 165 -12.75 -9.11 -10.13
CA LYS A 165 -13.93 -8.56 -10.81
C LYS A 165 -15.16 -8.46 -9.90
N GLY A 166 -16.22 -9.23 -10.17
CA GLY A 166 -17.50 -9.16 -9.45
C GLY A 166 -17.42 -9.43 -7.95
N SER A 167 -16.47 -10.25 -7.48
CA SER A 167 -16.26 -10.50 -6.04
C SER A 167 -15.71 -9.27 -5.33
N TYR A 168 -14.85 -8.51 -6.00
CA TYR A 168 -14.35 -7.24 -5.49
C TYR A 168 -15.47 -6.19 -5.41
N GLU A 169 -16.30 -6.07 -6.46
CA GLU A 169 -17.41 -5.11 -6.48
C GLU A 169 -18.48 -5.40 -5.43
N ARG A 170 -18.77 -6.68 -5.17
CA ARG A 170 -19.80 -7.09 -4.21
C ARG A 170 -19.33 -6.93 -2.77
N THR A 171 -18.12 -7.42 -2.46
CA THR A 171 -17.67 -7.56 -1.07
C THR A 171 -16.32 -6.88 -0.82
N GLY A 172 -15.35 -7.06 -1.71
CA GLY A 172 -13.97 -6.60 -1.50
C GLY A 172 -13.85 -5.10 -1.17
N ARG A 173 -14.52 -4.24 -1.94
CA ARG A 173 -14.48 -2.77 -1.70
C ARG A 173 -14.95 -2.35 -0.30
N TRP A 174 -15.93 -3.04 0.26
CA TRP A 174 -16.45 -2.75 1.59
C TRP A 174 -15.48 -3.21 2.67
N VAL A 175 -14.91 -4.41 2.51
CA VAL A 175 -13.92 -4.95 3.44
C VAL A 175 -12.69 -4.04 3.52
N LEU A 176 -12.20 -3.55 2.37
CA LEU A 176 -11.02 -2.68 2.32
C LEU A 176 -11.31 -1.27 2.87
N ALA A 177 -12.48 -0.70 2.56
CA ALA A 177 -12.88 0.59 3.10
C ALA A 177 -13.07 0.53 4.62
N LEU A 178 -13.79 -0.48 5.12
CA LEU A 178 -14.05 -0.64 6.56
C LEU A 178 -12.77 -0.97 7.33
N SER A 179 -11.88 -1.81 6.81
CA SER A 179 -10.60 -2.10 7.46
C SER A 179 -9.73 -0.84 7.61
N LEU A 180 -9.69 0.03 6.60
CA LEU A 180 -8.99 1.31 6.70
C LEU A 180 -9.58 2.22 7.80
N LEU A 181 -10.92 2.33 7.85
CA LEU A 181 -11.60 3.12 8.89
C LEU A 181 -11.41 2.54 10.29
N VAL A 182 -11.41 1.21 10.43
CA VAL A 182 -11.10 0.53 11.70
C VAL A 182 -9.67 0.83 12.13
N GLY A 183 -8.70 0.76 11.20
CA GLY A 183 -7.32 1.13 11.49
C GLY A 183 -7.19 2.57 11.97
N TRP A 184 -7.85 3.50 11.27
CA TRP A 184 -7.87 4.91 11.66
C TRP A 184 -8.51 5.11 13.05
N LEU A 185 -9.61 4.44 13.33
CA LEU A 185 -10.26 4.49 14.64
C LEU A 185 -9.33 3.96 15.74
N LEU A 186 -8.66 2.83 15.50
CA LEU A 186 -7.65 2.29 16.42
C LEU A 186 -6.52 3.29 16.66
N GLY A 187 -6.05 3.98 15.62
CA GLY A 187 -5.01 5.00 15.76
C GLY A 187 -5.44 6.23 16.58
N ILE A 188 -6.75 6.47 16.75
CA ILE A 188 -7.27 7.52 17.65
C ILE A 188 -7.42 7.01 19.08
N LEU A 189 -7.85 5.76 19.23
CA LEU A 189 -8.22 5.20 20.54
C LEU A 189 -7.02 4.61 21.29
N GLU A 190 -6.03 4.09 20.56
CA GLU A 190 -4.93 3.30 21.10
C GLU A 190 -3.58 3.84 20.60
N ASP A 191 -2.68 4.18 21.53
CA ASP A 191 -1.29 4.50 21.21
C ASP A 191 -0.44 3.23 21.36
N LEU A 192 -0.18 2.54 20.24
CA LEU A 192 0.66 1.35 20.24
C LEU A 192 2.11 1.71 20.60
N PRO A 193 2.83 0.79 21.27
CA PRO A 193 4.24 1.00 21.57
C PRO A 193 5.04 1.36 20.31
N LYS A 194 5.97 2.31 20.45
CA LYS A 194 6.84 2.78 19.34
C LYS A 194 7.54 1.64 18.59
N LEU A 195 7.83 0.56 19.30
CA LEU A 195 8.39 -0.68 18.74
C LEU A 195 7.46 -1.32 17.70
N VAL A 196 6.19 -1.46 18.06
CA VAL A 196 5.16 -2.05 17.20
C VAL A 196 4.94 -1.17 15.99
N THR A 197 4.82 0.15 16.17
CA THR A 197 4.63 1.08 15.05
C THR A 197 5.83 1.14 14.11
N ALA A 198 7.06 0.97 14.63
CA ALA A 198 8.26 0.82 13.81
C ALA A 198 8.25 -0.47 12.98
N ALA A 199 7.90 -1.61 13.59
CA ALA A 199 7.80 -2.90 12.88
C ALA A 199 6.72 -2.85 11.78
N LEU A 200 5.56 -2.30 12.14
CA LEU A 200 4.43 -2.08 11.24
C LEU A 200 4.80 -1.15 10.07
N THR A 201 5.52 -0.06 10.33
CA THR A 201 6.03 0.85 9.28
C THR A 201 7.04 0.15 8.37
N ALA A 202 7.95 -0.64 8.93
CA ALA A 202 8.90 -1.43 8.16
C ALA A 202 8.20 -2.42 7.23
N PHE A 203 7.26 -3.22 7.77
CA PHE A 203 6.47 -4.17 7.01
C PHE A 203 5.66 -3.49 5.90
N LEU A 204 5.00 -2.36 6.21
CA LEU A 204 4.27 -1.54 5.23
C LEU A 204 5.19 -1.12 4.07
N SER A 205 6.40 -0.65 4.39
CA SER A 205 7.35 -0.14 3.39
C SER A 205 7.72 -1.19 2.36
N GLY A 206 8.00 -2.41 2.80
CA GLY A 206 8.27 -3.53 1.90
C GLY A 206 7.07 -3.94 1.06
N GLY A 207 5.87 -3.95 1.65
CA GLY A 207 4.63 -4.21 0.93
C GLY A 207 4.33 -3.16 -0.14
N VAL A 208 4.50 -1.87 0.17
CA VAL A 208 4.36 -0.78 -0.80
C VAL A 208 5.33 -0.99 -1.95
N LEU A 209 6.61 -1.27 -1.64
CA LEU A 209 7.65 -1.43 -2.66
C LEU A 209 7.35 -2.60 -3.59
N MET A 210 6.93 -3.75 -3.05
CA MET A 210 6.52 -4.91 -3.86
C MET A 210 5.39 -4.56 -4.82
N ASN A 211 4.37 -3.86 -4.33
CA ASN A 211 3.22 -3.44 -5.14
C ASN A 211 3.55 -2.33 -6.13
N VAL A 212 4.69 -1.63 -6.02
CA VAL A 212 5.14 -0.75 -7.11
C VAL A 212 5.91 -1.57 -8.15
N PHE A 213 6.77 -2.48 -7.71
CA PHE A 213 7.57 -3.32 -8.61
C PHE A 213 6.72 -4.26 -9.45
N ARG A 214 5.68 -4.87 -8.87
CA ARG A 214 4.75 -5.72 -9.61
C ARG A 214 4.05 -4.94 -10.73
N GLU A 215 3.72 -3.67 -10.51
CA GLU A 215 2.91 -2.90 -11.45
C GLU A 215 3.76 -2.22 -12.53
N GLU A 216 5.01 -1.84 -12.22
CA GLU A 216 5.87 -1.09 -13.13
C GLU A 216 6.95 -1.92 -13.87
N LEU A 217 7.41 -3.06 -13.32
CA LEU A 217 8.50 -3.84 -13.94
C LEU A 217 8.08 -4.79 -15.09
N PRO A 218 6.86 -5.36 -15.14
CA PRO A 218 6.50 -6.27 -16.24
C PRO A 218 6.42 -5.55 -17.59
N ALA A 219 7.26 -5.97 -18.54
CA ALA A 219 7.33 -5.41 -19.90
C ALA A 219 6.05 -5.58 -20.74
N THR A 220 5.11 -6.41 -20.29
CA THR A 220 3.86 -6.73 -20.98
C THR A 220 2.69 -5.83 -20.60
N HIS A 221 2.85 -4.93 -19.63
CA HIS A 221 1.80 -4.03 -19.19
C HIS A 221 2.04 -2.57 -19.60
N GLU A 222 0.93 -1.85 -19.60
CA GLU A 222 0.69 -0.41 -19.76
C GLU A 222 1.68 0.58 -19.08
N SER A 223 2.82 0.17 -18.52
CA SER A 223 3.77 1.06 -17.85
C SER A 223 4.39 2.09 -18.81
N ARG A 224 4.48 3.33 -18.35
CA ARG A 224 5.06 4.46 -19.07
C ARG A 224 6.08 5.16 -18.19
N PHE A 225 7.35 5.09 -18.59
CA PHE A 225 8.45 5.69 -17.84
C PHE A 225 8.29 7.21 -17.63
N ARG A 226 7.77 7.95 -18.61
CA ARG A 226 7.61 9.41 -18.51
C ARG A 226 6.69 9.85 -17.35
N PRO A 227 5.43 9.39 -17.25
CA PRO A 227 4.58 9.73 -16.11
C PRO A 227 5.13 9.18 -14.79
N PHE A 228 5.80 8.02 -14.79
CA PHE A 228 6.50 7.53 -13.60
C PHE A 228 7.57 8.52 -13.11
N LEU A 229 8.45 8.96 -14.01
CA LEU A 229 9.50 9.93 -13.70
C LEU A 229 8.92 11.27 -13.25
N LEU A 230 7.82 11.73 -13.87
CA LEU A 230 7.11 12.94 -13.45
C LEU A 230 6.52 12.81 -12.04
N GLY A 231 5.85 11.69 -11.73
CA GLY A 231 5.31 11.44 -10.39
C GLY A 231 6.40 11.38 -9.33
N ALA A 232 7.49 10.67 -9.64
CA ALA A 232 8.63 10.57 -8.75
C ALA A 232 9.31 11.93 -8.51
N GLY A 233 9.53 12.70 -9.58
CA GLY A 233 10.18 14.01 -9.54
C GLY A 233 9.33 15.09 -8.87
N LEU A 234 8.03 15.18 -9.20
CA LEU A 234 7.14 16.17 -8.59
C LEU A 234 6.93 15.90 -7.10
N TYR A 235 6.70 14.65 -6.72
CA TYR A 235 6.53 14.31 -5.31
C TYR A 235 7.84 14.44 -4.53
N GLY A 236 8.97 14.13 -5.15
CA GLY A 236 10.29 14.31 -4.55
C GLY A 236 10.61 15.79 -4.32
N ALA A 237 10.39 16.63 -5.33
CA ALA A 237 10.54 18.08 -5.18
C ALA A 237 9.60 18.64 -4.11
N LEU A 238 8.34 18.19 -4.07
CA LEU A 238 7.38 18.57 -3.04
C LEU A 238 7.87 18.22 -1.63
N LEU A 239 8.44 17.02 -1.44
CA LEU A 239 8.95 16.59 -0.14
C LEU A 239 10.24 17.31 0.28
N LEU A 240 11.07 17.74 -0.67
CA LEU A 240 12.35 18.41 -0.38
C LEU A 240 12.20 19.92 -0.17
N LEU A 241 11.13 20.52 -0.70
CA LEU A 241 10.84 21.94 -0.60
C LEU A 241 9.93 22.30 0.59
N LEU A 242 9.31 21.30 1.22
CA LEU A 242 8.45 21.44 2.41
C LEU A 242 9.18 20.95 3.67
#